data_AF-A0A2E8ZPQ3-F1
#
_entry.id   AF-A0A2E8ZPQ3-F1
#
_cell.length_a   1.000
_cell.length_b   1.000
_cell.length_c   1.000
_cell.angle_alpha   90.00
_cell.angle_beta   90.00
_cell.angle_gamma   90.00
#
_symmetry.space_group_name_H-M   'P 1'
#
loop_
_entity.id
_entity.type
_entity.pdbx_description
1 polymer ?
#
loop_
_entity_poly.entity_id
_entity_poly.type
_entity_poly.pdbx_seq_one_letter_code
_entity_poly.pdbx_strand_id
1 'polypeptide(L)'
;MQKTLSRNIIGRLLGLSELTYEDDEIRFIHKGSVTESFSLKNTVFLAKRKQGVLGEKLILASENRTRSVGLLNSAVLKDFVDTVNEKIVENIERKVSENHHLIENLVTKEYLRDSNIKRVSELCYESSAIYSNFKGSKSHTLSDDSIRKLSFIKALTPFNAAKVRSDFEDSILKSRKAFYDKVESNPLTTEQRLAVVRSNDRNMVLAAAGTGKTSVIVAKCLDIIDRGIAKPSEILVLAYNKAAASELQERLSDKARKIGMELDEVPQISTFHALGKKLLRDSGVSTYLSVFTEDELKLKSWITEWITGYIKENISRVNVMLGLTTQPVDPFDFKTKAEYERYYRDNEFRTLNNERVKGYQELTIANFLYLNQIPYEYEAPYVTKRRIDIGFDYKPDFHISNTNIYIEHFGIDRNGKTRADIEAIQYADSMVKKMALHKEYETVLIDTYHYEWCEETLLPNLTAKLASYGIELSPMSPDDIFKTLNESGQIASWSDLLKTALQSIRIEQLDQSAITQRLTKAKISMPKEVARLLTDLHDAYKGELTKQNTIDFDDMILRATEVVLNASFKPEWKYILVDEFQDISESRMTFIRALIDKVN
;
A
#
# COMPACT_ATOMS: atom_id res chain seq x y z
N MET A 1 22.88 -20.86 49.70
CA MET A 1 23.01 -20.97 51.17
C MET A 1 21.69 -21.52 51.68
N GLN A 2 21.72 -22.70 52.32
CA GLN A 2 20.51 -23.34 52.85
C GLN A 2 20.35 -22.95 54.32
N LYS A 3 19.16 -22.50 54.72
CA LYS A 3 18.87 -22.17 56.12
C LYS A 3 17.57 -22.79 56.56
N THR A 4 17.55 -23.47 57.70
CA THR A 4 16.39 -24.21 58.18
C THR A 4 15.83 -23.59 59.46
N LEU A 5 14.51 -23.48 59.52
CA LEU A 5 13.74 -22.98 60.64
C LEU A 5 12.82 -24.09 61.16
N SER A 6 13.18 -24.62 62.33
CA SER A 6 12.45 -25.69 63.00
C SER A 6 11.22 -25.17 63.76
N ARG A 7 10.28 -26.08 64.02
CA ARG A 7 9.10 -25.82 64.85
C ARG A 7 9.46 -25.81 66.34
N ASN A 8 8.69 -25.08 67.15
CA ASN A 8 8.76 -25.19 68.60
C ASN A 8 8.26 -26.56 69.08
N ILE A 9 8.35 -26.86 70.39
CA ILE A 9 8.00 -28.18 70.96
C ILE A 9 6.57 -28.59 70.57
N ILE A 10 5.60 -27.67 70.67
CA ILE A 10 4.20 -27.92 70.32
C ILE A 10 4.05 -28.20 68.82
N GLY A 11 4.68 -27.40 67.97
CA GLY A 11 4.63 -27.59 66.52
C GLY A 11 5.27 -28.91 66.05
N ARG A 12 6.32 -29.37 66.75
CA ARG A 12 6.92 -30.70 66.51
C ARG A 12 5.98 -31.83 66.92
N LEU A 13 5.31 -31.71 68.07
CA LEU A 13 4.31 -32.68 68.53
C LEU A 13 3.11 -32.79 67.57
N LEU A 14 2.72 -31.68 66.95
CA LEU A 14 1.66 -31.62 65.93
C LEU A 14 2.14 -32.05 64.53
N GLY A 15 3.40 -32.46 64.37
CA GLY A 15 3.95 -32.92 63.09
C GLY A 15 3.98 -31.85 61.99
N LEU A 16 4.05 -30.56 62.34
CA LEU A 16 3.99 -29.48 61.35
C LEU A 16 5.29 -29.39 60.53
N SER A 17 5.16 -29.00 59.25
CA SER A 17 6.30 -28.90 58.31
C SER A 17 7.39 -27.95 58.80
N GLU A 18 8.66 -28.31 58.66
CA GLU A 18 9.79 -27.39 58.85
C GLU A 18 9.93 -26.44 57.65
N LEU A 19 10.62 -25.32 57.83
CA LEU A 19 10.83 -24.35 56.75
C LEU A 19 12.30 -24.33 56.37
N THR A 20 12.59 -24.37 55.08
CA THR A 20 13.95 -24.22 54.56
C THR A 20 13.99 -23.14 53.50
N TYR A 21 14.92 -22.21 53.63
CA TYR A 21 15.26 -21.28 52.57
C TYR A 21 16.33 -21.92 51.66
N GLU A 22 16.03 -22.04 50.38
CA GLU A 22 16.90 -22.59 49.33
C GLU A 22 16.43 -22.09 47.95
N ASP A 23 17.35 -21.75 47.05
CA ASP A 23 17.08 -21.33 45.65
C ASP A 23 16.05 -20.19 45.48
N ASP A 24 16.12 -19.15 46.32
CA ASP A 24 15.13 -18.06 46.37
C ASP A 24 13.70 -18.50 46.71
N GLU A 25 13.55 -19.65 47.37
CA GLU A 25 12.28 -20.16 47.85
C GLU A 25 12.33 -20.51 49.33
N ILE A 26 11.20 -20.31 50.00
CA ILE A 26 10.95 -20.90 51.31
C ILE A 26 10.10 -22.15 51.09
N ARG A 27 10.72 -23.31 51.27
CA ARG A 27 10.11 -24.64 51.12
C ARG A 27 9.61 -25.14 52.47
N PHE A 28 8.38 -25.65 52.50
CA PHE A 28 7.76 -26.27 53.67
C PHE A 28 7.94 -27.78 53.58
N ILE A 29 8.75 -28.37 54.47
CA ILE A 29 9.15 -29.78 54.42
C ILE A 29 8.39 -30.58 55.47
N HIS A 30 7.61 -31.57 55.05
CA HIS A 30 6.95 -32.53 55.94
C HIS A 30 7.45 -33.94 55.64
N LYS A 31 7.99 -34.64 56.66
CA LYS A 31 8.53 -36.01 56.52
C LYS A 31 9.50 -36.19 55.34
N GLY A 32 10.36 -35.21 55.09
CA GLY A 32 11.35 -35.23 54.01
C GLY A 32 10.86 -34.77 52.63
N SER A 33 9.56 -34.51 52.47
CA SER A 33 8.99 -34.04 51.19
C SER A 33 8.57 -32.57 51.26
N VAL A 34 8.79 -31.83 50.17
CA VAL A 34 8.29 -30.45 50.02
C VAL A 34 6.76 -30.49 49.82
N THR A 35 6.03 -29.79 50.69
CA THR A 35 4.56 -29.73 50.71
C THR A 35 4.00 -28.43 50.15
N GLU A 36 4.78 -27.35 50.25
CA GLU A 36 4.43 -26.01 49.78
C GLU A 36 5.76 -25.28 49.53
N SER A 37 5.78 -24.35 48.56
CA SER A 37 6.88 -23.39 48.41
C SER A 37 6.34 -21.97 48.33
N PHE A 38 7.17 -21.01 48.76
CA PHE A 38 6.91 -19.59 48.68
C PHE A 38 8.10 -18.93 47.97
N SER A 39 7.90 -18.45 46.75
CA SER A 39 8.97 -17.81 45.97
C SER A 39 9.26 -16.40 46.47
N LEU A 40 10.55 -16.08 46.58
CA LEU A 40 11.06 -14.75 46.93
C LEU A 40 11.57 -13.97 45.72
N LYS A 41 11.64 -14.58 44.52
CA LYS A 41 12.26 -13.98 43.33
C LYS A 41 11.68 -12.62 42.94
N ASN A 42 10.38 -12.43 43.14
CA ASN A 42 9.66 -11.23 42.71
C ASN A 42 9.02 -10.45 43.88
N THR A 43 9.33 -10.79 45.14
CA THR A 43 8.73 -10.07 46.26
C THR A 43 9.42 -8.74 46.50
N VAL A 44 8.61 -7.69 46.72
CA VAL A 44 9.06 -6.37 47.16
C VAL A 44 8.75 -6.14 48.65
N PHE A 45 8.39 -7.21 49.38
CA PHE A 45 7.98 -7.16 50.78
C PHE A 45 8.95 -7.96 51.66
N LEU A 46 9.49 -7.31 52.69
CA LEU A 46 10.30 -7.96 53.71
C LEU A 46 9.46 -8.94 54.54
N ALA A 47 10.06 -10.08 54.90
CA ALA A 47 9.52 -11.01 55.86
C ALA A 47 9.45 -10.36 57.26
N LYS A 48 8.31 -10.53 57.93
CA LYS A 48 8.04 -9.90 59.23
C LYS A 48 7.88 -10.94 60.34
N ARG A 49 8.37 -10.60 61.52
CA ARG A 49 8.07 -11.32 62.77
C ARG A 49 6.87 -10.70 63.46
N LYS A 50 5.96 -11.52 63.99
CA LYS A 50 4.82 -11.07 64.81
C LYS A 50 4.68 -11.96 66.04
N GLN A 51 4.56 -11.36 67.22
CA GLN A 51 4.25 -12.12 68.45
C GLN A 51 2.83 -12.70 68.40
N GLY A 52 2.66 -13.89 68.96
CA GLY A 52 1.37 -14.58 69.07
C GLY A 52 1.28 -15.41 70.34
N VAL A 53 0.06 -15.84 70.68
CA VAL A 53 -0.28 -16.54 71.94
C VAL A 53 0.47 -17.87 72.10
N LEU A 54 0.78 -18.57 71.00
CA LEU A 54 1.48 -19.86 70.99
C LEU A 54 2.93 -19.76 70.51
N GLY A 55 3.52 -18.56 70.57
CA GLY A 55 4.88 -18.27 70.09
C GLY A 55 4.90 -17.32 68.89
N GLU A 56 6.12 -16.98 68.44
CA GLU A 56 6.32 -16.06 67.32
C GLU A 56 5.85 -16.64 65.98
N LYS A 57 5.41 -15.74 65.10
CA LYS A 57 4.97 -16.02 63.74
C LYS A 57 5.87 -15.35 62.71
N LEU A 58 6.12 -16.06 61.61
CA LEU A 58 6.70 -15.54 60.38
C LEU A 58 5.59 -15.15 59.42
N ILE A 59 5.63 -13.92 58.91
CA ILE A 59 4.73 -13.42 57.87
C ILE A 59 5.54 -13.22 56.60
N LEU A 60 5.17 -13.96 55.56
CA LEU A 60 5.69 -13.81 54.20
C LEU A 60 4.62 -13.15 53.35
N ALA A 61 5.00 -12.16 52.55
CA ALA A 61 4.09 -11.44 51.67
C ALA A 61 4.65 -11.38 50.25
N SER A 62 3.74 -11.40 49.30
CA SER A 62 3.91 -11.17 47.86
C SER A 62 2.71 -10.35 47.39
N GLU A 63 2.74 -9.85 46.16
CA GLU A 63 1.65 -9.01 45.63
C GLU A 63 0.26 -9.66 45.76
N ASN A 64 0.17 -10.98 45.58
CA ASN A 64 -1.11 -11.70 45.52
C ASN A 64 -1.36 -12.65 46.69
N ARG A 65 -0.38 -12.83 47.59
CA ARG A 65 -0.48 -13.84 48.66
C ARG A 65 0.30 -13.42 49.90
N THR A 66 -0.35 -13.54 51.06
CA THR A 66 0.28 -13.47 52.37
C THR A 66 0.20 -14.83 53.05
N ARG A 67 1.32 -15.32 53.60
CA ARG A 67 1.42 -16.57 54.34
C ARG A 67 1.91 -16.30 55.76
N SER A 68 1.09 -16.64 56.75
CA SER A 68 1.45 -16.56 58.17
C SER A 68 1.74 -17.96 58.71
N VAL A 69 2.91 -18.13 59.32
CA VAL A 69 3.40 -19.40 59.84
C VAL A 69 3.71 -19.24 61.32
N GLY A 70 3.09 -20.04 62.19
CA GLY A 70 3.29 -19.98 63.65
C GLY A 70 3.96 -21.23 64.23
N LEU A 71 4.06 -21.31 65.57
CA LEU A 71 4.69 -22.42 66.29
C LEU A 71 6.17 -22.62 65.88
N LEU A 72 6.89 -21.53 65.69
CA LEU A 72 8.29 -21.50 65.24
C LEU A 72 9.24 -21.41 66.43
N ASN A 73 10.47 -21.91 66.25
CA ASN A 73 11.52 -21.75 67.25
C ASN A 73 12.03 -20.29 67.27
N SER A 74 11.64 -19.53 68.28
CA SER A 74 12.01 -18.10 68.42
C SER A 74 13.53 -17.88 68.49
N ALA A 75 14.32 -18.86 68.95
CA ALA A 75 15.77 -18.74 69.04
C ALA A 75 16.45 -18.64 67.67
N VAL A 76 15.86 -19.28 66.64
CA VAL A 76 16.41 -19.32 65.26
C VAL A 76 15.60 -18.44 64.30
N LEU A 77 14.37 -18.06 64.67
CA LEU A 77 13.49 -17.26 63.82
C LEU A 77 14.08 -15.90 63.43
N LYS A 78 14.75 -15.21 64.36
CA LYS A 78 15.37 -13.92 64.07
C LYS A 78 16.41 -14.06 62.95
N ASP A 79 17.36 -14.96 63.14
CA ASP A 79 18.46 -15.22 62.21
C ASP A 79 17.98 -15.76 60.84
N PHE A 80 16.91 -16.56 60.83
CA PHE A 80 16.25 -16.98 59.59
C PHE A 80 15.62 -15.79 58.83
N VAL A 81 14.88 -14.93 59.54
CA VAL A 81 14.23 -13.75 58.95
C VAL A 81 15.26 -12.76 58.40
N ASP A 82 16.33 -12.51 59.15
CA ASP A 82 17.40 -11.61 58.73
C ASP A 82 18.06 -12.12 57.43
N THR A 83 18.42 -13.42 57.36
CA THR A 83 18.94 -14.02 56.11
C THR A 83 17.96 -13.96 54.94
N VAL A 84 16.67 -14.25 55.17
CA VAL A 84 15.64 -14.16 54.12
C VAL A 84 15.53 -12.72 53.62
N ASN A 85 15.54 -11.75 54.53
CA ASN A 85 15.44 -10.33 54.18
C ASN A 85 16.69 -9.81 53.47
N GLU A 86 17.90 -10.24 53.86
CA GLU A 86 19.13 -9.96 53.10
C GLU A 86 19.01 -10.42 51.65
N LYS A 87 18.48 -11.62 51.42
CA LYS A 87 18.28 -12.16 50.07
C LYS A 87 17.17 -11.46 49.28
N ILE A 88 16.08 -11.08 49.93
CA ILE A 88 15.05 -10.24 49.31
C ILE A 88 15.66 -8.89 48.89
N VAL A 89 16.45 -8.25 49.75
CA VAL A 89 17.14 -6.99 49.44
C VAL A 89 18.11 -7.16 48.27
N GLU A 90 18.96 -8.19 48.26
CA GLU A 90 19.86 -8.47 47.12
C GLU A 90 19.11 -8.61 45.78
N ASN A 91 17.96 -9.27 45.78
CA ASN A 91 17.14 -9.43 44.57
C ASN A 91 16.50 -8.10 44.14
N ILE A 92 16.04 -7.29 45.11
CA ILE A 92 15.50 -5.96 44.83
C ILE A 92 16.59 -5.03 44.28
N GLU A 93 17.80 -5.03 44.85
CA GLU A 93 18.94 -4.24 44.36
C GLU A 93 19.25 -4.54 42.89
N ARG A 94 19.31 -5.84 42.54
CA ARG A 94 19.53 -6.27 41.16
C ARG A 94 18.44 -5.75 40.23
N LYS A 95 17.18 -5.93 40.63
CA LYS A 95 16.00 -5.49 39.87
C LYS A 95 15.95 -3.97 39.70
N VAL A 96 16.26 -3.21 40.74
CA VAL A 96 16.36 -1.73 40.67
C VAL A 96 17.44 -1.31 39.69
N SER A 97 18.59 -1.99 39.70
CA SER A 97 19.67 -1.67 38.77
C SER A 97 19.29 -1.99 37.32
N GLU A 98 18.65 -3.12 37.05
CA GLU A 98 18.16 -3.52 35.73
C GLU A 98 17.07 -2.56 35.21
N ASN A 99 16.07 -2.27 36.04
CA ASN A 99 14.98 -1.34 35.71
C ASN A 99 15.51 0.06 35.44
N HIS A 100 16.41 0.57 36.29
CA HIS A 100 17.04 1.88 36.09
C HIS A 100 17.80 1.92 34.78
N HIS A 101 18.65 0.93 34.50
CA HIS A 101 19.44 0.90 33.28
C HIS A 101 18.56 0.94 32.02
N LEU A 102 17.49 0.14 32.01
CA LEU A 102 16.54 0.09 30.89
C LEU A 102 15.79 1.42 30.73
N ILE A 103 15.23 1.96 31.82
CA ILE A 103 14.47 3.22 31.80
C ILE A 103 15.38 4.37 31.38
N GLU A 104 16.57 4.48 31.96
CA GLU A 104 17.54 5.52 31.63
C GLU A 104 17.89 5.48 30.14
N ASN A 105 18.24 4.30 29.60
CA ASN A 105 18.54 4.19 28.16
C ASN A 105 17.36 4.66 27.29
N LEU A 106 16.12 4.23 27.59
CA LEU A 106 14.93 4.52 26.78
C LEU A 106 14.38 5.96 26.94
N VAL A 107 14.77 6.67 28.00
CA VAL A 107 14.23 8.00 28.34
C VAL A 107 15.27 9.10 28.16
N THR A 108 16.56 8.82 28.36
CA THR A 108 17.63 9.83 28.34
C THR A 108 18.58 9.68 27.16
N LYS A 109 18.84 8.44 26.70
CA LYS A 109 19.77 8.18 25.58
C LYS A 109 19.07 8.05 24.24
N GLU A 110 17.86 7.51 24.24
CA GLU A 110 17.03 7.32 23.06
C GLU A 110 15.74 8.14 23.11
N TYR A 111 15.18 8.40 21.93
CA TYR A 111 13.83 8.95 21.82
C TYR A 111 12.83 7.87 22.24
N LEU A 112 12.02 8.13 23.28
CA LEU A 112 11.01 7.19 23.76
C LEU A 112 10.02 6.85 22.63
N ARG A 113 10.08 5.62 22.11
CA ARG A 113 9.19 5.12 21.06
C ARG A 113 7.83 4.68 21.60
N ASP A 114 6.79 4.70 20.77
CA ASP A 114 5.43 4.31 21.16
C ASP A 114 5.39 2.85 21.65
N SER A 115 6.11 1.96 20.98
CA SER A 115 6.29 0.55 21.35
C SER A 115 6.82 0.34 22.78
N ASN A 116 7.58 1.31 23.32
CA ASN A 116 8.20 1.22 24.64
C ASN A 116 7.41 1.93 25.76
N ILE A 117 6.39 2.74 25.44
CA ILE A 117 5.64 3.55 26.43
C ILE A 117 5.05 2.66 27.53
N LYS A 118 4.36 1.58 27.16
CA LYS A 118 3.69 0.69 28.13
C LYS A 118 4.71 0.06 29.08
N ARG A 119 5.78 -0.50 28.53
CA ARG A 119 6.85 -1.16 29.29
C ARG A 119 7.52 -0.20 30.26
N VAL A 120 7.92 0.99 29.80
CA VAL A 120 8.57 1.99 30.67
C VAL A 120 7.61 2.47 31.75
N SER A 121 6.34 2.71 31.42
CA SER A 121 5.32 3.09 32.38
C SER A 121 5.19 2.06 33.51
N GLU A 122 5.04 0.77 33.17
CA GLU A 122 4.92 -0.33 34.14
C GLU A 122 6.14 -0.41 35.07
N LEU A 123 7.35 -0.32 34.52
CA LEU A 123 8.59 -0.35 35.30
C LEU A 123 8.73 0.88 36.22
N CYS A 124 8.26 2.06 35.78
CA CYS A 124 8.23 3.26 36.61
C CYS A 124 7.32 3.09 37.82
N TYR A 125 6.12 2.54 37.63
CA TYR A 125 5.17 2.30 38.73
C TYR A 125 5.67 1.23 39.71
N GLU A 126 6.20 0.12 39.19
CA GLU A 126 6.82 -0.93 39.99
C GLU A 126 7.97 -0.38 40.86
N SER A 127 8.89 0.36 40.24
CA SER A 127 10.02 0.97 40.94
C SER A 127 9.56 2.01 41.97
N SER A 128 8.52 2.80 41.67
CA SER A 128 7.92 3.72 42.64
C SER A 128 7.31 3.00 43.85
N ALA A 129 6.75 1.81 43.68
CA ALA A 129 6.24 1.00 44.78
C ALA A 129 7.40 0.52 45.68
N ILE A 130 8.49 0.03 45.08
CA ILE A 130 9.72 -0.34 45.81
C ILE A 130 10.25 0.85 46.60
N TYR A 131 10.39 2.02 45.97
CA TYR A 131 10.84 3.23 46.64
C TYR A 131 9.98 3.58 47.86
N SER A 132 8.66 3.45 47.73
CA SER A 132 7.71 3.77 48.81
C SER A 132 7.78 2.76 49.97
N ASN A 133 8.03 1.49 49.68
CA ASN A 133 8.16 0.43 50.70
C ASN A 133 9.45 0.53 51.53
N PHE A 134 10.54 1.04 50.93
CA PHE A 134 11.86 1.07 51.56
C PHE A 134 12.28 2.45 52.07
N LYS A 135 11.64 3.54 51.64
CA LYS A 135 11.93 4.90 52.13
C LYS A 135 11.57 5.02 53.61
N GLY A 136 12.59 5.22 54.45
CA GLY A 136 12.44 5.43 55.90
C GLY A 136 12.40 4.16 56.75
N SER A 137 12.59 2.96 56.16
CA SER A 137 12.77 1.72 56.94
C SER A 137 14.12 1.74 57.67
N LYS A 138 14.13 1.45 58.98
CA LYS A 138 15.34 1.36 59.81
C LYS A 138 16.01 -0.03 59.80
N SER A 139 15.37 -1.04 59.20
CA SER A 139 15.85 -2.42 59.16
C SER A 139 15.90 -2.91 57.72
N HIS A 140 17.06 -3.46 57.31
CA HIS A 140 17.38 -3.93 55.96
C HIS A 140 17.15 -2.86 54.89
N THR A 141 18.08 -1.89 54.82
CA THR A 141 18.03 -0.75 53.90
C THR A 141 18.61 -1.11 52.54
N LEU A 142 17.99 -0.57 51.48
CA LEU A 142 18.62 -0.53 50.16
C LEU A 142 19.91 0.29 50.20
N SER A 143 20.82 0.00 49.28
CA SER A 143 22.03 0.79 49.06
C SER A 143 21.68 2.22 48.68
N ASP A 144 22.55 3.17 49.02
CA ASP A 144 22.40 4.58 48.61
C ASP A 144 22.31 4.72 47.08
N ASP A 145 22.97 3.83 46.35
CA ASP A 145 22.91 3.79 44.89
C ASP A 145 21.52 3.41 44.38
N SER A 146 20.92 2.35 44.91
CA SER A 146 19.55 1.96 44.59
C SER A 146 18.53 3.03 44.99
N ILE A 147 18.72 3.71 46.12
CA ILE A 147 17.86 4.83 46.53
C ILE A 147 17.95 5.99 45.52
N ARG A 148 19.14 6.33 45.03
CA ARG A 148 19.32 7.35 43.97
C ARG A 148 18.64 6.94 42.66
N LYS A 149 18.86 5.71 42.20
CA LYS A 149 18.22 5.14 41.00
C LYS A 149 16.70 5.17 41.09
N LEU A 150 16.14 4.74 42.22
CA LEU A 150 14.72 4.80 42.49
C LEU A 150 14.18 6.22 42.54
N SER A 151 14.95 7.17 43.07
CA SER A 151 14.56 8.59 43.11
C SER A 151 14.49 9.21 41.70
N PHE A 152 15.43 8.84 40.81
CA PHE A 152 15.36 9.18 39.39
C PHE A 152 14.07 8.65 38.75
N ILE A 153 13.79 7.36 38.91
CA ILE A 153 12.56 6.75 38.35
C ILE A 153 11.31 7.37 38.96
N LYS A 154 11.34 7.70 40.26
CA LYS A 154 10.22 8.33 40.96
C LYS A 154 9.87 9.69 40.36
N ALA A 155 10.87 10.47 39.92
CA ALA A 155 10.65 11.76 39.27
C ALA A 155 9.88 11.63 37.94
N LEU A 156 9.88 10.44 37.31
CA LEU A 156 9.08 10.14 36.13
C LEU A 156 7.63 9.75 36.45
N THR A 157 7.21 9.71 37.72
CA THR A 157 5.84 9.31 38.11
C THR A 157 5.00 10.50 38.60
N PRO A 158 3.75 10.68 38.13
CA PRO A 158 3.03 9.85 37.17
C PRO A 158 3.65 9.92 35.77
N PHE A 159 3.71 8.77 35.09
CA PHE A 159 4.40 8.65 33.81
C PHE A 159 3.69 9.42 32.71
N ASN A 160 4.43 10.32 32.06
CA ASN A 160 3.95 11.13 30.95
C ASN A 160 4.95 11.06 29.79
N ALA A 161 4.61 10.28 28.76
CA ALA A 161 5.45 10.08 27.60
C ALA A 161 5.74 11.38 26.82
N ALA A 162 4.78 12.32 26.75
CA ALA A 162 4.98 13.60 26.06
C ALA A 162 6.00 14.47 26.79
N LYS A 163 5.94 14.51 28.13
CA LYS A 163 6.92 15.23 28.95
C LYS A 163 8.32 14.61 28.81
N VAL A 164 8.43 13.29 28.90
CA VAL A 164 9.68 12.54 28.67
C VAL A 164 10.29 12.88 27.31
N ARG A 165 9.49 12.86 26.24
CA ARG A 165 9.94 13.21 24.88
C ARG A 165 10.42 14.65 24.80
N SER A 166 9.68 15.61 25.37
CA SER A 166 10.06 17.02 25.41
C SER A 166 11.39 17.23 26.15
N ASP A 167 11.57 16.58 27.30
CA ASP A 167 12.81 16.69 28.08
C ASP A 167 14.01 16.12 27.34
N PHE A 168 13.81 15.00 26.64
CA PHE A 168 14.82 14.41 25.77
C PHE A 168 15.15 15.35 24.60
N GLU A 169 14.14 15.90 23.92
CA GLU A 169 14.32 16.86 22.82
C GLU A 169 15.13 18.08 23.27
N ASP A 170 14.74 18.72 24.38
CA ASP A 170 15.44 19.89 24.91
C ASP A 170 16.90 19.58 25.29
N SER A 171 17.13 18.42 25.92
CA SER A 171 18.47 17.96 26.30
C SER A 171 19.37 17.75 25.08
N ILE A 172 18.86 17.08 24.05
CA ILE A 172 19.62 16.80 22.82
C ILE A 172 19.86 18.08 22.02
N LEU A 173 18.85 18.94 21.85
CA LEU A 173 18.98 20.21 21.13
C LEU A 173 20.03 21.13 21.78
N LYS A 174 20.09 21.16 23.12
CA LYS A 174 21.08 21.94 23.85
C LYS A 174 22.48 21.33 23.76
N SER A 175 22.62 20.04 24.05
CA SER A 175 23.92 19.36 24.07
C SER A 175 24.57 19.27 22.69
N ARG A 176 23.76 19.15 21.63
CA ARG A 176 24.24 18.99 20.25
C ARG A 176 24.09 20.25 19.39
N LYS A 177 23.91 21.43 20.01
CA LYS A 177 23.77 22.70 19.29
C LYS A 177 24.88 22.93 18.27
N ALA A 178 26.14 22.69 18.64
CA ALA A 178 27.29 22.90 17.76
C ALA A 178 27.28 21.98 16.53
N PHE A 179 26.80 20.74 16.66
CA PHE A 179 26.62 19.82 15.55
C PHE A 179 25.54 20.34 14.59
N TYR A 180 24.35 20.66 15.10
CA TYR A 180 23.24 21.14 14.25
C TYR A 180 23.49 22.51 13.59
N ASP A 181 24.36 23.34 14.19
CA ASP A 181 24.77 24.62 13.61
C ASP A 181 25.75 24.45 12.44
N LYS A 182 26.43 23.30 12.31
CA LYS A 182 27.56 23.10 11.38
C LYS A 182 27.40 21.96 10.38
N VAL A 183 26.54 20.99 10.68
CA VAL A 183 26.35 19.75 9.88
C VAL A 183 25.98 20.05 8.43
N GLU A 184 25.24 21.13 8.19
CA GLU A 184 24.83 21.57 6.87
C GLU A 184 25.48 22.91 6.48
N SER A 185 25.24 23.37 5.25
CA SER A 185 25.77 24.66 4.78
C SER A 185 25.24 25.83 5.62
N ASN A 186 23.97 25.76 6.05
CA ASN A 186 23.35 26.69 6.98
C ASN A 186 22.96 25.95 8.26
N PRO A 187 22.89 26.63 9.42
CA PRO A 187 22.35 26.05 10.65
C PRO A 187 20.94 25.50 10.44
N LEU A 188 20.68 24.28 10.93
CA LEU A 188 19.33 23.70 10.86
C LEU A 188 18.35 24.53 11.71
N THR A 189 17.12 24.70 11.23
CA THR A 189 16.04 25.31 12.03
C THR A 189 15.65 24.40 13.19
N THR A 190 14.96 24.92 14.19
CA THR A 190 14.49 24.13 15.34
C THR A 190 13.66 22.92 14.90
N GLU A 191 12.78 23.11 13.92
CA GLU A 191 11.90 22.06 13.37
C GLU A 191 12.70 20.98 12.65
N GLN A 192 13.72 21.37 11.87
CA GLN A 192 14.63 20.42 11.21
C GLN A 192 15.43 19.60 12.24
N ARG A 193 15.93 20.25 13.31
CA ARG A 193 16.62 19.55 14.40
C ARG A 193 15.69 18.57 15.11
N LEU A 194 14.45 18.97 15.40
CA LEU A 194 13.44 18.08 15.97
C LEU A 194 13.15 16.90 15.04
N ALA A 195 13.10 17.08 13.72
CA ALA A 195 12.92 15.98 12.76
C ALA A 195 14.09 14.99 12.75
N VAL A 196 15.32 15.48 12.97
CA VAL A 196 16.52 14.66 13.18
C VAL A 196 16.41 13.85 14.48
N VAL A 197 16.12 14.53 15.60
CA VAL A 197 16.10 13.96 16.96
C VAL A 197 14.96 12.95 17.16
N ARG A 198 13.77 13.23 16.61
CA ARG A 198 12.59 12.37 16.76
C ARG A 198 12.79 11.06 16.02
N SER A 199 12.83 9.96 16.76
CA SER A 199 13.11 8.63 16.24
C SER A 199 12.10 7.60 16.78
N ASN A 200 10.82 7.87 16.55
CA ASN A 200 9.74 6.95 16.89
C ASN A 200 9.77 5.69 16.00
N ASP A 201 8.93 4.68 16.31
CA ASP A 201 8.87 3.41 15.55
C ASP A 201 8.64 3.64 14.04
N ARG A 202 7.78 4.61 13.72
CA ARG A 202 7.56 5.13 12.37
C ARG A 202 7.50 6.64 12.46
N ASN A 203 8.25 7.35 11.63
CA ASN A 203 8.29 8.81 11.63
C ASN A 203 8.07 9.35 10.23
N MET A 204 7.07 10.21 10.06
CA MET A 204 6.76 10.90 8.81
C MET A 204 7.04 12.39 8.98
N VAL A 205 7.96 12.90 8.17
CA VAL A 205 8.32 14.32 8.15
C VAL A 205 7.58 15.00 7.00
N LEU A 206 6.59 15.84 7.34
CA LEU A 206 5.87 16.65 6.36
C LEU A 206 6.61 17.96 6.13
N ALA A 207 6.98 18.24 4.89
CA ALA A 207 7.72 19.46 4.56
C ALA A 207 7.37 19.94 3.15
N ALA A 208 7.23 21.26 2.97
CA ALA A 208 7.01 21.86 1.66
C ALA A 208 8.27 21.75 0.78
N ALA A 209 8.13 21.93 -0.53
CA ALA A 209 9.27 21.98 -1.43
C ALA A 209 10.29 23.06 -0.99
N GLY A 210 11.58 22.77 -1.11
CA GLY A 210 12.67 23.70 -0.75
C GLY A 210 12.95 23.86 0.76
N THR A 211 12.24 23.15 1.64
CA THR A 211 12.43 23.27 3.11
C THR A 211 13.59 22.43 3.68
N GLY A 212 14.37 21.76 2.82
CA GLY A 212 15.56 21.00 3.24
C GLY A 212 15.30 19.57 3.70
N LYS A 213 14.34 18.85 3.09
CA LYS A 213 14.06 17.41 3.35
C LYS A 213 15.34 16.56 3.29
N THR A 214 16.10 16.71 2.20
CA THR A 214 17.39 16.05 1.97
C THR A 214 18.41 16.39 3.07
N SER A 215 18.46 17.66 3.50
CA SER A 215 19.31 18.11 4.60
C SER A 215 18.98 17.40 5.92
N VAL A 216 17.69 17.20 6.21
CA VAL A 216 17.23 16.47 7.41
C VAL A 216 17.62 15.00 7.34
N ILE A 217 17.49 14.34 6.18
CA ILE A 217 17.91 12.93 6.00
C ILE A 217 19.41 12.77 6.26
N VAL A 218 20.24 13.63 5.64
CA VAL A 218 21.70 13.59 5.81
C VAL A 218 22.09 13.87 7.26
N ALA A 219 21.56 14.95 7.84
CA ALA A 219 21.84 15.30 9.24
C ALA A 219 21.40 14.20 10.21
N LYS A 220 20.30 13.50 9.92
CA LYS A 220 19.82 12.38 10.73
C LYS A 220 20.74 11.17 10.68
N CYS A 221 21.21 10.80 9.49
CA CYS A 221 22.19 9.71 9.36
C CYS A 221 23.44 10.03 10.19
N LEU A 222 23.99 11.23 10.03
CA LEU A 222 25.19 11.65 10.76
C LEU A 222 24.94 11.78 12.27
N ASP A 223 23.77 12.25 12.72
CA ASP A 223 23.43 12.33 14.14
C ASP A 223 23.37 10.95 14.81
N ILE A 224 22.74 9.99 14.15
CA ILE A 224 22.62 8.60 14.64
C ILE A 224 24.00 7.94 14.73
N ILE A 225 24.86 8.16 13.74
CA ILE A 225 26.23 7.62 13.72
C ILE A 225 27.09 8.28 14.80
N ASP A 226 27.10 9.62 14.87
CA ASP A 226 27.91 10.39 15.83
C ASP A 226 27.61 10.02 17.28
N ARG A 227 26.33 9.74 17.57
CA ARG A 227 25.86 9.37 18.91
C ARG A 227 26.08 7.90 19.24
N GLY A 228 26.59 7.10 18.31
CA GLY A 228 26.78 5.66 18.48
C GLY A 228 25.48 4.87 18.61
N ILE A 229 24.36 5.40 18.09
CA ILE A 229 23.06 4.73 18.13
C ILE A 229 22.99 3.59 17.09
N ALA A 230 23.60 3.81 15.93
CA ALA A 230 23.75 2.79 14.89
C ALA A 230 25.06 2.94 14.14
N LYS A 231 25.60 1.83 13.64
CA LYS A 231 26.72 1.84 12.71
C LYS A 231 26.26 2.29 11.31
N PRO A 232 27.15 2.82 10.45
CA PRO A 232 26.80 3.16 9.07
C PRO A 232 26.11 2.00 8.32
N SER A 233 26.61 0.77 8.45
CA SER A 233 26.04 -0.44 7.84
C SER A 233 24.63 -0.79 8.34
N GLU A 234 24.21 -0.28 9.49
CA GLU A 234 22.87 -0.49 10.05
C GLU A 234 21.85 0.57 9.54
N ILE A 235 22.25 1.44 8.61
CA ILE A 235 21.41 2.51 8.06
C ILE A 235 21.22 2.30 6.55
N LEU A 236 19.96 2.20 6.13
CA LEU A 236 19.52 2.17 4.74
C LEU A 236 18.82 3.49 4.39
N VAL A 237 19.24 4.12 3.30
CA VAL A 237 18.58 5.28 2.71
C VAL A 237 18.06 4.91 1.31
N LEU A 238 16.76 5.04 1.11
CA LEU A 238 16.07 4.77 -0.14
C LEU A 238 15.72 6.08 -0.85
N ALA A 239 16.29 6.28 -2.03
CA ALA A 239 16.01 7.43 -2.90
C ALA A 239 15.08 7.03 -4.05
N TYR A 240 14.34 8.00 -4.58
CA TYR A 240 13.39 7.75 -5.68
C TYR A 240 14.08 7.40 -7.00
N ASN A 241 15.20 8.05 -7.33
CA ASN A 241 15.94 7.81 -8.58
C ASN A 241 17.47 7.78 -8.35
N LYS A 242 18.21 7.40 -9.40
CA LYS A 242 19.66 7.22 -9.33
C LYS A 242 20.40 8.53 -9.06
N ALA A 243 19.93 9.65 -9.63
CA ALA A 243 20.54 10.96 -9.41
C ALA A 243 20.42 11.39 -7.95
N ALA A 244 19.24 11.26 -7.35
CA ALA A 244 18.98 11.55 -5.95
C ALA A 244 19.80 10.64 -5.01
N ALA A 245 19.94 9.35 -5.35
CA ALA A 245 20.81 8.45 -4.59
C ALA A 245 22.28 8.90 -4.61
N SER A 246 22.81 9.25 -5.78
CA SER A 246 24.17 9.76 -5.93
C SER A 246 24.40 11.09 -5.22
N GLU A 247 23.44 12.02 -5.33
CA GLU A 247 23.49 13.31 -4.62
C GLU A 247 23.50 13.11 -3.10
N LEU A 248 22.61 12.26 -2.57
CA LEU A 248 22.56 11.94 -1.13
C LEU A 248 23.88 11.33 -0.64
N GLN A 249 24.50 10.45 -1.43
CA GLN A 249 25.78 9.82 -1.10
C GLN A 249 26.94 10.81 -1.08
N GLU A 250 27.06 11.65 -2.10
CA GLU A 250 28.08 12.70 -2.17
C GLU A 250 27.91 13.69 -1.01
N ARG A 251 26.68 14.17 -0.80
CA ARG A 251 26.36 15.12 0.26
C ARG A 251 26.64 14.56 1.64
N LEU A 252 26.25 13.32 1.93
CA LEU A 252 26.52 12.70 3.23
C LEU A 252 28.03 12.63 3.50
N SER A 253 28.81 12.23 2.49
CA SER A 253 30.26 12.13 2.59
C SER A 253 30.93 13.50 2.80
N ASP A 254 30.49 14.51 2.06
CA ASP A 254 30.95 15.91 2.22
C ASP A 254 30.63 16.45 3.62
N LYS A 255 29.39 16.26 4.10
CA LYS A 255 28.96 16.75 5.42
C LYS A 255 29.65 16.02 6.56
N ALA A 256 29.89 14.71 6.46
CA ALA A 256 30.67 13.96 7.43
C ALA A 256 32.10 14.54 7.57
N ARG A 257 32.78 14.78 6.43
CA ARG A 257 34.11 15.39 6.43
C ARG A 257 34.11 16.79 7.04
N LYS A 258 33.11 17.60 6.72
CA LYS A 258 32.98 18.98 7.23
C LYS A 258 32.88 19.04 8.76
N ILE A 259 32.23 18.07 9.38
CA ILE A 259 32.14 17.98 10.85
C ILE A 259 33.29 17.22 11.50
N GLY A 260 34.31 16.81 10.72
CA GLY A 260 35.47 16.06 11.22
C GLY A 260 35.15 14.61 11.59
N MET A 261 34.08 14.04 11.01
CA MET A 261 33.71 12.65 11.20
C MET A 261 34.35 11.80 10.11
N GLU A 262 35.34 10.98 10.48
CA GLU A 262 35.90 9.96 9.61
C GLU A 262 35.00 8.72 9.67
N LEU A 263 34.42 8.37 8.52
CA LEU A 263 33.55 7.22 8.37
C LEU A 263 34.34 6.09 7.70
N ASP A 264 34.62 5.01 8.43
CA ASP A 264 35.25 3.80 7.87
C ASP A 264 34.35 3.14 6.80
N GLU A 265 33.03 3.29 6.97
CA GLU A 265 32.00 2.81 6.05
C GLU A 265 30.90 3.89 5.91
N VAL A 266 30.24 3.94 4.76
CA VAL A 266 29.09 4.84 4.54
C VAL A 266 27.77 4.08 4.63
N PRO A 267 26.67 4.73 5.04
CA PRO A 267 25.34 4.14 4.95
C PRO A 267 25.01 3.61 3.56
N GLN A 268 24.21 2.55 3.50
CA GLN A 268 23.74 2.05 2.22
C GLN A 268 22.71 3.02 1.63
N ILE A 269 23.08 3.74 0.58
CA ILE A 269 22.19 4.63 -0.16
C ILE A 269 21.90 4.03 -1.52
N SER A 270 20.63 3.80 -1.84
CA SER A 270 20.24 3.14 -3.08
C SER A 270 18.83 3.53 -3.52
N THR A 271 18.50 3.29 -4.79
CA THR A 271 17.09 3.26 -5.20
C THR A 271 16.45 1.94 -4.81
N PHE A 272 15.12 1.89 -4.79
CA PHE A 272 14.36 0.65 -4.60
C PHE A 272 14.82 -0.47 -5.54
N HIS A 273 14.96 -0.17 -6.83
CA HIS A 273 15.40 -1.15 -7.83
C HIS A 273 16.86 -1.58 -7.61
N ALA A 274 17.75 -0.66 -7.23
CA ALA A 274 19.14 -1.02 -6.94
C ALA A 274 19.24 -1.95 -5.73
N LEU A 275 18.45 -1.70 -4.68
CA LEU A 275 18.34 -2.60 -3.53
C LEU A 275 17.72 -3.94 -3.94
N GLY A 276 16.60 -3.94 -4.66
CA GLY A 276 15.93 -5.15 -5.12
C GLY A 276 16.84 -6.03 -5.96
N LYS A 277 17.56 -5.44 -6.93
CA LYS A 277 18.56 -6.13 -7.75
C LYS A 277 19.68 -6.74 -6.91
N LYS A 278 20.19 -6.02 -5.90
CA LYS A 278 21.20 -6.55 -4.97
C LYS A 278 20.67 -7.78 -4.24
N LEU A 279 19.49 -7.69 -3.64
CA LEU A 279 18.88 -8.79 -2.89
C LEU A 279 18.62 -10.03 -3.74
N LEU A 280 18.12 -9.86 -4.97
CA LEU A 280 17.91 -10.96 -5.91
C LEU A 280 19.22 -11.64 -6.27
N ARG A 281 20.25 -10.86 -6.63
CA ARG A 281 21.58 -11.38 -6.97
C ARG A 281 22.20 -12.14 -5.80
N ASP A 282 22.14 -11.57 -4.60
CA ASP A 282 22.71 -12.17 -3.39
C ASP A 282 21.95 -13.46 -3.00
N SER A 283 20.72 -13.63 -3.48
CA SER A 283 19.90 -14.83 -3.30
C SER A 283 19.93 -15.80 -4.50
N GLY A 284 20.78 -15.55 -5.51
CA GLY A 284 20.89 -16.40 -6.71
C GLY A 284 19.69 -16.34 -7.65
N VAL A 285 18.82 -15.34 -7.52
CA VAL A 285 17.66 -15.14 -8.40
C VAL A 285 18.08 -14.30 -9.61
N SER A 286 17.62 -14.69 -10.80
CA SER A 286 17.89 -13.97 -12.06
C SER A 286 17.45 -12.50 -11.98
N THR A 287 18.30 -11.60 -12.49
CA THR A 287 18.02 -10.16 -12.59
C THR A 287 18.10 -9.63 -14.02
N TYR A 288 17.97 -10.50 -15.03
CA TYR A 288 18.02 -10.09 -16.42
C TYR A 288 16.76 -9.28 -16.76
N LEU A 289 16.96 -8.01 -17.12
CA LEU A 289 15.87 -7.14 -17.51
C LEU A 289 15.34 -7.56 -18.88
N SER A 290 14.03 -7.47 -19.06
CA SER A 290 13.41 -7.69 -20.37
C SER A 290 13.83 -6.60 -21.34
N VAL A 291 13.98 -6.98 -22.61
CA VAL A 291 14.19 -6.02 -23.70
C VAL A 291 13.07 -4.98 -23.77
N PHE A 292 11.85 -5.33 -23.33
CA PHE A 292 10.71 -4.41 -23.26
C PHE A 292 10.88 -3.33 -22.19
N THR A 293 11.69 -3.59 -21.17
CA THR A 293 12.02 -2.62 -20.12
C THR A 293 13.08 -1.62 -20.60
N GLU A 294 13.94 -2.04 -21.52
CA GLU A 294 15.05 -1.22 -22.05
C GLU A 294 14.67 -0.47 -23.33
N ASP A 295 13.68 -0.96 -24.08
CA ASP A 295 13.28 -0.43 -25.38
C ASP A 295 11.75 -0.37 -25.51
N GLU A 296 11.21 0.85 -25.34
CA GLU A 296 9.77 1.09 -25.44
C GLU A 296 9.19 0.78 -26.82
N LEU A 297 9.98 0.91 -27.90
CA LEU A 297 9.50 0.61 -29.24
C LEU A 297 9.29 -0.89 -29.42
N LYS A 298 10.15 -1.72 -28.83
CA LYS A 298 9.96 -3.18 -28.81
C LYS A 298 8.74 -3.59 -28.01
N LEU A 299 8.49 -2.96 -26.85
CA LEU A 299 7.25 -3.20 -26.11
C LEU A 299 6.03 -2.82 -26.96
N LYS A 300 6.05 -1.66 -27.62
CA LYS A 300 4.95 -1.24 -28.50
C LYS A 300 4.74 -2.22 -29.65
N SER A 301 5.82 -2.68 -30.30
CA SER A 301 5.75 -3.69 -31.37
C SER A 301 5.12 -4.99 -30.87
N TRP A 302 5.53 -5.47 -29.70
CA TRP A 302 4.96 -6.67 -29.10
C TRP A 302 3.47 -6.51 -28.78
N ILE A 303 3.05 -5.35 -28.26
CA ILE A 303 1.63 -5.05 -28.02
C ILE A 303 0.86 -5.03 -29.34
N THR A 304 1.41 -4.43 -30.40
CA THR A 304 0.80 -4.43 -31.74
C THR A 304 0.61 -5.86 -32.27
N GLU A 305 1.62 -6.71 -32.15
CA GLU A 305 1.54 -8.13 -32.51
C GLU A 305 0.49 -8.87 -31.67
N TRP A 306 0.44 -8.59 -30.36
CA TRP A 306 -0.54 -9.16 -29.45
C TRP A 306 -1.97 -8.75 -29.83
N ILE A 307 -2.23 -7.48 -30.11
CA ILE A 307 -3.54 -6.98 -30.60
C ILE A 307 -3.96 -7.74 -31.86
N THR A 308 -3.00 -7.97 -32.77
CA THR A 308 -3.24 -8.71 -34.01
C THR A 308 -3.70 -10.13 -33.73
N GLY A 309 -2.96 -10.85 -32.86
CA GLY A 309 -3.34 -12.19 -32.44
C GLY A 309 -4.69 -12.23 -31.73
N TYR A 310 -4.92 -11.26 -30.83
CA TYR A 310 -6.16 -11.13 -30.07
C TYR A 310 -7.38 -10.97 -30.99
N ILE A 311 -7.29 -10.12 -32.01
CA ILE A 311 -8.38 -9.93 -32.99
C ILE A 311 -8.54 -11.16 -33.89
N LYS A 312 -7.44 -11.78 -34.35
CA LYS A 312 -7.47 -12.95 -35.25
C LYS A 312 -8.17 -14.17 -34.63
N GLU A 313 -8.04 -14.36 -33.32
CA GLU A 313 -8.74 -15.45 -32.61
C GLU A 313 -10.26 -15.29 -32.64
N ASN A 314 -10.77 -14.05 -32.59
CA ASN A 314 -12.19 -13.77 -32.71
C ASN A 314 -12.42 -12.35 -33.22
N ILE A 315 -12.90 -12.25 -34.46
CA ILE A 315 -13.07 -10.99 -35.18
C ILE A 315 -14.00 -10.00 -34.45
N SER A 316 -14.95 -10.50 -33.67
CA SER A 316 -15.87 -9.64 -32.90
C SER A 316 -15.18 -8.84 -31.80
N ARG A 317 -13.96 -9.22 -31.41
CA ARG A 317 -13.12 -8.47 -30.46
C ARG A 317 -12.73 -7.09 -30.97
N VAL A 318 -12.78 -6.85 -32.29
CA VAL A 318 -12.64 -5.50 -32.87
C VAL A 318 -13.62 -4.52 -32.26
N ASN A 319 -14.84 -4.95 -31.92
CA ASN A 319 -15.85 -4.06 -31.32
C ASN A 319 -15.43 -3.58 -29.93
N VAL A 320 -14.81 -4.45 -29.12
CA VAL A 320 -14.26 -4.07 -27.81
C VAL A 320 -13.10 -3.09 -27.98
N MET A 321 -12.23 -3.32 -28.97
CA MET A 321 -11.10 -2.44 -29.28
C MET A 321 -11.55 -1.06 -29.76
N LEU A 322 -12.54 -0.99 -30.65
CA LEU A 322 -13.16 0.28 -31.10
C LEU A 322 -13.76 1.05 -29.93
N GLY A 323 -14.37 0.35 -28.97
CA GLY A 323 -14.87 0.93 -27.74
C GLY A 323 -13.79 1.65 -26.92
N LEU A 324 -12.51 1.28 -27.02
CA LEU A 324 -11.43 1.94 -26.28
C LEU A 324 -11.20 3.39 -26.72
N THR A 325 -11.39 3.67 -28.01
CA THR A 325 -11.14 4.99 -28.62
C THR A 325 -12.42 5.77 -28.86
N THR A 326 -13.54 5.08 -29.03
CA THR A 326 -14.83 5.70 -29.28
C THR A 326 -15.87 5.10 -28.35
N GLN A 327 -16.10 5.79 -27.22
CA GLN A 327 -17.06 5.34 -26.23
C GLN A 327 -18.49 5.46 -26.77
N PRO A 328 -19.34 4.45 -26.56
CA PRO A 328 -20.75 4.55 -26.87
C PRO A 328 -21.41 5.69 -26.10
N VAL A 329 -22.22 6.48 -26.78
CA VAL A 329 -22.95 7.60 -26.20
C VAL A 329 -24.42 7.50 -26.59
N ASP A 330 -25.30 7.62 -25.60
CA ASP A 330 -26.73 7.70 -25.84
C ASP A 330 -27.11 9.17 -26.13
N PRO A 331 -27.63 9.49 -27.33
CA PRO A 331 -28.12 10.83 -27.63
C PRO A 331 -29.24 11.29 -26.69
N PHE A 332 -29.97 10.40 -26.02
CA PHE A 332 -31.05 10.72 -25.09
C PHE A 332 -30.55 11.16 -23.71
N ASP A 333 -29.27 10.96 -23.39
CA ASP A 333 -28.65 11.45 -22.15
C ASP A 333 -28.47 12.98 -22.14
N PHE A 334 -28.50 13.62 -23.31
CA PHE A 334 -28.35 15.07 -23.45
C PHE A 334 -29.68 15.79 -23.21
N LYS A 335 -29.65 16.83 -22.36
CA LYS A 335 -30.86 17.57 -21.97
C LYS A 335 -31.17 18.71 -22.92
N THR A 336 -30.16 19.23 -23.61
CA THR A 336 -30.30 20.37 -24.52
C THR A 336 -29.57 20.14 -25.84
N LYS A 337 -30.02 20.82 -26.89
CA LYS A 337 -29.36 20.86 -28.19
C LYS A 337 -27.89 21.31 -28.09
N ALA A 338 -27.63 22.33 -27.27
CA ALA A 338 -26.29 22.89 -27.10
C ALA A 338 -25.32 21.90 -26.45
N GLU A 339 -25.78 21.09 -25.48
CA GLU A 339 -24.98 20.02 -24.87
C GLU A 339 -24.61 18.95 -25.91
N TYR A 340 -25.57 18.49 -26.70
CA TYR A 340 -25.33 17.51 -27.75
C TYR A 340 -24.38 18.04 -28.83
N GLU A 341 -24.62 19.24 -29.34
CA GLU A 341 -23.77 19.84 -30.38
C GLU A 341 -22.34 20.10 -29.88
N ARG A 342 -22.17 20.48 -28.61
CA ARG A 342 -20.85 20.61 -28.01
C ARG A 342 -20.15 19.26 -27.97
N TYR A 343 -20.81 18.23 -27.46
CA TYR A 343 -20.25 16.89 -27.44
C TYR A 343 -19.86 16.40 -28.85
N TYR A 344 -20.72 16.62 -29.84
CA TYR A 344 -20.45 16.25 -31.24
C TYR A 344 -19.30 17.06 -31.88
N ARG A 345 -19.09 18.32 -31.48
CA ARG A 345 -17.91 19.09 -31.95
C ARG A 345 -16.62 18.61 -31.29
N ASP A 346 -16.71 18.28 -30.01
CA ASP A 346 -15.56 17.87 -29.20
C ASP A 346 -15.16 16.41 -29.47
N ASN A 347 -16.04 15.59 -30.05
CA ASN A 347 -15.82 14.18 -30.38
C ASN A 347 -16.04 13.92 -31.87
N GLU A 348 -15.00 13.43 -32.56
CA GLU A 348 -15.09 13.09 -33.98
C GLU A 348 -15.39 11.60 -34.16
N PHE A 349 -16.52 11.26 -34.78
CA PHE A 349 -16.87 9.87 -35.13
C PHE A 349 -16.33 9.55 -36.53
N ARG A 350 -15.22 8.82 -36.59
CA ARG A 350 -14.61 8.35 -37.85
C ARG A 350 -14.76 6.85 -38.01
N THR A 351 -15.25 6.42 -39.17
CA THR A 351 -15.40 5.00 -39.53
C THR A 351 -14.05 4.36 -39.81
N LEU A 352 -14.03 3.02 -39.91
CA LEU A 352 -12.86 2.25 -40.34
C LEU A 352 -12.37 2.64 -41.75
N ASN A 353 -13.24 3.21 -42.58
CA ASN A 353 -12.91 3.74 -43.90
C ASN A 353 -12.60 5.26 -43.88
N ASN A 354 -12.32 5.82 -42.71
CA ASN A 354 -11.98 7.24 -42.48
C ASN A 354 -13.07 8.25 -42.90
N GLU A 355 -14.32 7.80 -42.98
CA GLU A 355 -15.48 8.66 -43.22
C GLU A 355 -15.96 9.28 -41.90
N ARG A 356 -16.39 10.54 -41.92
CA ARG A 356 -16.94 11.21 -40.73
C ARG A 356 -18.46 11.08 -40.72
N VAL A 357 -19.01 10.56 -39.63
CA VAL A 357 -20.46 10.35 -39.42
C VAL A 357 -21.01 11.21 -38.28
N LYS A 358 -22.35 11.36 -38.22
CA LYS A 358 -23.04 12.30 -37.31
C LYS A 358 -23.35 11.75 -35.92
N GLY A 359 -23.15 10.46 -35.70
CA GLY A 359 -23.38 9.84 -34.39
C GLY A 359 -22.75 8.47 -34.22
N TYR A 360 -22.70 8.01 -32.97
CA TYR A 360 -22.15 6.70 -32.61
C TYR A 360 -22.91 5.52 -33.24
N GLN A 361 -24.24 5.63 -33.38
CA GLN A 361 -25.07 4.57 -33.95
C GLN A 361 -24.87 4.46 -35.46
N GLU A 362 -24.76 5.59 -36.17
CA GLU A 362 -24.35 5.63 -37.58
C GLU A 362 -22.93 5.09 -37.76
N LEU A 363 -21.99 5.42 -36.87
CA LEU A 363 -20.64 4.84 -36.87
C LEU A 363 -20.68 3.31 -36.76
N THR A 364 -21.56 2.79 -35.90
CA THR A 364 -21.75 1.35 -35.70
C THR A 364 -22.29 0.69 -36.98
N ILE A 365 -23.26 1.30 -37.65
CA ILE A 365 -23.83 0.81 -38.92
C ILE A 365 -22.79 0.89 -40.04
N ALA A 366 -22.11 2.03 -40.20
CA ALA A 366 -21.09 2.25 -41.22
C ALA A 366 -19.94 1.23 -41.12
N ASN A 367 -19.42 1.03 -39.91
CA ASN A 367 -18.39 0.03 -39.66
C ASN A 367 -18.90 -1.38 -39.91
N PHE A 368 -20.14 -1.69 -39.57
CA PHE A 368 -20.75 -2.98 -39.87
C PHE A 368 -20.85 -3.24 -41.38
N LEU A 369 -21.33 -2.26 -42.16
CA LEU A 369 -21.42 -2.38 -43.62
C LEU A 369 -20.03 -2.57 -44.23
N TYR A 370 -19.05 -1.76 -43.81
CA TYR A 370 -17.67 -1.85 -44.25
C TYR A 370 -17.04 -3.22 -43.95
N LEU A 371 -17.17 -3.70 -42.70
CA LEU A 371 -16.63 -5.00 -42.27
C LEU A 371 -17.30 -6.18 -42.96
N ASN A 372 -18.51 -6.02 -43.50
CA ASN A 372 -19.21 -7.04 -44.30
C ASN A 372 -19.06 -6.83 -45.81
N GLN A 373 -18.14 -5.94 -46.22
CA GLN A 373 -17.86 -5.61 -47.63
C GLN A 373 -19.09 -5.17 -48.42
N ILE A 374 -20.02 -4.49 -47.76
CA ILE A 374 -21.21 -3.91 -48.39
C ILE A 374 -20.86 -2.48 -48.81
N PRO A 375 -20.70 -2.19 -50.12
CA PRO A 375 -20.37 -0.85 -50.58
C PRO A 375 -21.56 0.08 -50.32
N TYR A 376 -21.27 1.24 -49.73
CA TYR A 376 -22.28 2.23 -49.39
C TYR A 376 -21.75 3.65 -49.63
N GLU A 377 -22.68 4.59 -49.75
CA GLU A 377 -22.42 6.03 -49.77
C GLU A 377 -23.15 6.68 -48.58
N TYR A 378 -22.43 7.40 -47.72
CA TYR A 378 -22.99 8.09 -46.56
C TYR A 378 -23.58 9.46 -46.94
N GLU A 379 -24.80 9.74 -46.50
CA GLU A 379 -25.54 10.97 -46.81
C GLU A 379 -25.55 11.37 -48.30
N ALA A 380 -25.59 10.36 -49.18
CA ALA A 380 -25.73 10.60 -50.60
C ALA A 380 -27.08 11.29 -50.90
N PRO A 381 -27.14 12.25 -51.84
CA PRO A 381 -28.40 12.80 -52.31
C PRO A 381 -29.33 11.68 -52.78
N TYR A 382 -30.58 11.69 -52.32
CA TYR A 382 -31.55 10.70 -52.75
C TYR A 382 -31.82 10.81 -54.26
N VAL A 383 -31.52 9.73 -55.00
CA VAL A 383 -31.62 9.72 -56.47
C VAL A 383 -32.87 8.98 -56.91
N THR A 384 -33.70 9.64 -57.72
CA THR A 384 -34.88 9.02 -58.36
C THR A 384 -34.97 9.38 -59.83
N LYS A 385 -35.74 8.60 -60.59
CA LYS A 385 -35.94 8.81 -62.04
C LYS A 385 -36.85 10.00 -62.36
N ARG A 386 -37.52 10.60 -61.37
CA ARG A 386 -38.52 11.66 -61.51
C ARG A 386 -38.08 12.85 -60.64
N ARG A 387 -38.31 14.09 -61.08
CA ARG A 387 -37.95 15.26 -60.25
C ARG A 387 -38.77 15.25 -58.96
N ILE A 388 -38.06 15.26 -57.82
CA ILE A 388 -38.64 15.51 -56.50
C ILE A 388 -39.11 16.97 -56.45
N ASP A 389 -40.19 17.25 -55.73
CA ASP A 389 -40.72 18.60 -55.53
C ASP A 389 -39.65 19.56 -54.97
N ILE A 390 -39.72 20.82 -55.42
CA ILE A 390 -38.77 21.88 -55.05
C ILE A 390 -38.80 22.09 -53.52
N GLY A 391 -37.68 21.80 -52.84
CA GLY A 391 -37.50 22.07 -51.41
C GLY A 391 -37.38 20.84 -50.50
N PHE A 392 -37.51 19.62 -51.03
CA PHE A 392 -37.27 18.39 -50.27
C PHE A 392 -35.83 17.89 -50.48
N ASP A 393 -34.87 18.48 -49.75
CA ASP A 393 -33.46 18.03 -49.73
C ASP A 393 -33.35 16.81 -48.78
N TYR A 394 -33.46 15.62 -49.36
CA TYR A 394 -33.41 14.35 -48.63
C TYR A 394 -32.13 13.59 -48.92
N LYS A 395 -31.42 13.27 -47.85
CA LYS A 395 -30.21 12.46 -47.83
C LYS A 395 -30.41 11.37 -46.78
N PRO A 396 -30.75 10.14 -47.21
CA PRO A 396 -30.75 8.99 -46.32
C PRO A 396 -29.36 8.82 -45.70
N ASP A 397 -29.28 8.24 -44.50
CA ASP A 397 -27.99 8.07 -43.81
C ASP A 397 -27.03 7.21 -44.65
N PHE A 398 -27.53 6.15 -45.28
CA PHE A 398 -26.74 5.32 -46.18
C PHE A 398 -27.50 4.97 -47.45
N HIS A 399 -26.79 4.94 -48.58
CA HIS A 399 -27.24 4.36 -49.83
C HIS A 399 -26.35 3.15 -50.16
N ILE A 400 -26.94 1.96 -50.34
CA ILE A 400 -26.16 0.78 -50.75
C ILE A 400 -25.82 0.93 -52.24
N SER A 401 -24.52 1.04 -52.54
CA SER A 401 -24.04 1.41 -53.87
C SER A 401 -24.56 0.45 -54.94
N ASN A 402 -24.89 1.00 -56.11
CA ASN A 402 -25.44 0.27 -57.26
C ASN A 402 -26.80 -0.42 -57.01
N THR A 403 -27.51 -0.08 -55.93
CA THR A 403 -28.86 -0.59 -55.65
C THR A 403 -29.87 0.56 -55.50
N ASN A 404 -31.16 0.23 -55.38
CA ASN A 404 -32.21 1.17 -54.97
C ASN A 404 -32.53 1.05 -53.46
N ILE A 405 -31.60 0.53 -52.66
CA ILE A 405 -31.75 0.28 -51.23
C ILE A 405 -31.06 1.38 -50.44
N TYR A 406 -31.83 2.00 -49.55
CA TYR A 406 -31.37 3.06 -48.65
C TYR A 406 -31.57 2.63 -47.20
N ILE A 407 -30.67 3.03 -46.32
CA ILE A 407 -30.78 2.81 -44.88
C ILE A 407 -30.97 4.16 -44.20
N GLU A 408 -31.92 4.22 -43.29
CA GLU A 408 -32.18 5.37 -42.44
C GLU A 408 -32.23 4.93 -40.98
N HIS A 409 -31.53 5.65 -40.12
CA HIS A 409 -31.45 5.42 -38.69
C HIS A 409 -32.27 6.47 -37.94
N PHE A 410 -33.41 6.04 -37.40
CA PHE A 410 -34.32 6.90 -36.67
C PHE A 410 -34.00 6.96 -35.18
N GLY A 411 -33.68 8.17 -34.69
CA GLY A 411 -33.42 8.46 -33.28
C GLY A 411 -34.67 8.47 -32.38
N ILE A 412 -35.47 7.40 -32.38
CA ILE A 412 -36.66 7.23 -31.52
C ILE A 412 -36.55 6.03 -30.58
N ASP A 413 -37.15 6.16 -29.39
CA ASP A 413 -37.35 5.06 -28.46
C ASP A 413 -38.55 4.16 -28.85
N ARG A 414 -38.82 3.09 -28.07
CA ARG A 414 -39.96 2.17 -28.31
C ARG A 414 -41.33 2.85 -28.30
N ASN A 415 -41.46 4.01 -27.66
CA ASN A 415 -42.70 4.76 -27.56
C ASN A 415 -42.79 5.87 -28.63
N GLY A 416 -41.82 5.94 -29.55
CA GLY A 416 -41.76 6.98 -30.58
C GLY A 416 -41.26 8.34 -30.08
N LYS A 417 -40.69 8.40 -28.86
CA LYS A 417 -40.14 9.64 -28.31
C LYS A 417 -38.77 9.92 -28.92
N THR A 418 -38.50 11.19 -29.16
CA THR A 418 -37.21 11.72 -29.64
C THR A 418 -36.36 12.27 -28.50
N ARG A 419 -35.12 12.67 -28.82
CA ARG A 419 -34.26 13.46 -27.93
C ARG A 419 -34.99 14.75 -27.47
N ALA A 420 -34.67 15.24 -26.27
CA ALA A 420 -35.40 16.30 -25.58
C ALA A 420 -35.55 17.64 -26.35
N ASP A 421 -34.62 17.95 -27.25
CA ASP A 421 -34.61 19.17 -28.09
C ASP A 421 -35.24 18.98 -29.47
N ILE A 422 -35.73 17.78 -29.79
CA ILE A 422 -36.38 17.46 -31.06
C ILE A 422 -37.89 17.34 -30.82
N GLU A 423 -38.68 18.12 -31.55
CA GLU A 423 -40.14 18.07 -31.50
C GLU A 423 -40.67 16.75 -32.07
N ALA A 424 -41.15 15.86 -31.20
CA ALA A 424 -41.53 14.49 -31.55
C ALA A 424 -42.58 14.41 -32.68
N ILE A 425 -43.57 15.32 -32.69
CA ILE A 425 -44.62 15.33 -33.72
C ILE A 425 -44.02 15.68 -35.09
N GLN A 426 -43.20 16.73 -35.16
CA GLN A 426 -42.56 17.14 -36.41
C GLN A 426 -41.59 16.07 -36.92
N TYR A 427 -40.88 15.41 -36.00
CA TYR A 427 -39.99 14.31 -36.34
C TYR A 427 -40.75 13.09 -36.89
N ALA A 428 -41.86 12.69 -36.25
CA ALA A 428 -42.72 11.61 -36.73
C ALA A 428 -43.30 11.93 -38.12
N ASP A 429 -43.76 13.17 -38.35
CA ASP A 429 -44.23 13.61 -39.67
C ASP A 429 -43.13 13.51 -40.74
N SER A 430 -41.89 13.86 -40.39
CA SER A 430 -40.72 13.71 -41.27
C SER A 430 -40.46 12.24 -41.61
N MET A 431 -40.52 11.34 -40.63
CA MET A 431 -40.36 9.89 -40.86
C MET A 431 -41.41 9.35 -41.84
N VAL A 432 -42.69 9.68 -41.60
CA VAL A 432 -43.79 9.25 -42.48
C VAL A 432 -43.59 9.76 -43.91
N LYS A 433 -43.16 11.01 -44.08
CA LYS A 433 -42.84 11.59 -45.40
C LYS A 433 -41.71 10.83 -46.09
N LYS A 434 -40.63 10.52 -45.38
CA LYS A 434 -39.52 9.71 -45.91
C LYS A 434 -40.01 8.34 -46.36
N MET A 435 -40.76 7.62 -45.52
CA MET A 435 -41.32 6.30 -45.87
C MET A 435 -42.27 6.36 -47.07
N ALA A 436 -43.13 7.38 -47.13
CA ALA A 436 -44.06 7.58 -48.24
C ALA A 436 -43.31 7.87 -49.56
N LEU A 437 -42.21 8.63 -49.49
CA LEU A 437 -41.36 8.91 -50.65
C LEU A 437 -40.75 7.62 -51.23
N HIS A 438 -40.18 6.75 -50.40
CA HIS A 438 -39.63 5.49 -50.91
C HIS A 438 -40.71 4.61 -51.56
N LYS A 439 -41.93 4.62 -51.00
CA LYS A 439 -43.08 3.93 -51.60
C LYS A 439 -43.52 4.55 -52.93
N GLU A 440 -43.53 5.87 -53.04
CA GLU A 440 -43.94 6.60 -54.26
C GLU A 440 -42.96 6.37 -55.42
N TYR A 441 -41.66 6.34 -55.12
CA TYR A 441 -40.60 6.21 -56.13
C TYR A 441 -40.08 4.77 -56.29
N GLU A 442 -40.74 3.79 -55.65
CA GLU A 442 -40.44 2.35 -55.74
C GLU A 442 -38.98 2.00 -55.39
N THR A 443 -38.45 2.68 -54.37
CA THR A 443 -37.16 2.37 -53.74
C THR A 443 -37.36 1.59 -52.45
N VAL A 444 -36.30 0.96 -51.96
CA VAL A 444 -36.32 0.19 -50.71
C VAL A 444 -35.76 1.05 -49.59
N LEU A 445 -36.50 1.14 -48.48
CA LEU A 445 -36.04 1.73 -47.24
C LEU A 445 -35.83 0.63 -46.19
N ILE A 446 -34.61 0.52 -45.69
CA ILE A 446 -34.26 -0.23 -44.49
C ILE A 446 -34.18 0.77 -43.34
N ASP A 447 -35.19 0.75 -42.49
CA ASP A 447 -35.26 1.56 -41.28
C ASP A 447 -34.56 0.86 -40.12
N THR A 448 -33.75 1.60 -39.38
CA THR A 448 -33.21 1.16 -38.09
C THR A 448 -33.54 2.19 -37.03
N TYR A 449 -33.48 1.82 -35.76
CA TYR A 449 -33.97 2.66 -34.68
C TYR A 449 -33.04 2.72 -33.48
N HIS A 450 -33.09 3.84 -32.76
CA HIS A 450 -32.33 4.01 -31.52
C HIS A 450 -32.68 2.96 -30.46
N TYR A 451 -33.95 2.58 -30.32
CA TYR A 451 -34.31 1.51 -29.39
C TYR A 451 -33.67 0.16 -29.75
N GLU A 452 -33.42 -0.12 -31.03
CA GLU A 452 -32.73 -1.37 -31.43
C GLU A 452 -31.28 -1.36 -30.94
N TRP A 453 -30.65 -0.18 -30.86
CA TRP A 453 -29.31 -0.04 -30.28
C TRP A 453 -29.33 -0.25 -28.77
N CYS A 454 -30.27 0.39 -28.05
CA CYS A 454 -30.43 0.23 -26.60
C CYS A 454 -30.75 -1.21 -26.18
N GLU A 455 -31.44 -1.96 -27.04
CA GLU A 455 -31.82 -3.35 -26.84
C GLU A 455 -30.79 -4.35 -27.39
N GLU A 456 -29.65 -3.89 -27.90
CA GLU A 456 -28.60 -4.71 -28.51
C GLU A 456 -29.07 -5.56 -29.72
N THR A 457 -30.13 -5.11 -30.40
CA THR A 457 -30.73 -5.79 -31.58
C THR A 457 -30.46 -5.09 -32.91
N LEU A 458 -29.83 -3.91 -32.91
CA LEU A 458 -29.56 -3.10 -34.12
C LEU A 458 -28.87 -3.89 -35.23
N LEU A 459 -27.69 -4.46 -34.96
CA LEU A 459 -26.91 -5.18 -35.98
C LEU A 459 -27.55 -6.52 -36.38
N PRO A 460 -28.09 -7.35 -35.45
CA PRO A 460 -28.88 -8.52 -35.82
C PRO A 460 -30.09 -8.21 -36.71
N ASN A 461 -30.85 -7.15 -36.40
CA ASN A 461 -32.02 -6.76 -37.19
C ASN A 461 -31.59 -6.22 -38.56
N LEU A 462 -30.55 -5.39 -38.60
CA LEU A 462 -29.98 -4.88 -39.86
C LEU A 462 -29.53 -6.04 -40.76
N THR A 463 -28.87 -7.04 -40.19
CA THR A 463 -28.47 -8.27 -40.90
C THR A 463 -29.68 -8.97 -41.53
N ALA A 464 -30.74 -9.20 -40.75
CA ALA A 464 -31.95 -9.84 -41.25
C ALA A 464 -32.65 -9.02 -42.35
N LYS A 465 -32.71 -7.69 -42.18
CA LYS A 465 -33.30 -6.76 -43.16
C LYS A 465 -32.50 -6.76 -44.47
N LEU A 466 -31.18 -6.67 -44.43
CA LEU A 466 -30.31 -6.74 -45.62
C LEU A 466 -30.47 -8.06 -46.36
N ALA A 467 -30.47 -9.18 -45.64
CA ALA A 467 -30.68 -10.51 -46.23
C ALA A 467 -32.05 -10.64 -46.91
N SER A 468 -33.11 -10.03 -46.34
CA SER A 468 -34.45 -10.05 -46.94
C SER A 468 -34.54 -9.37 -48.31
N TYR A 469 -33.58 -8.48 -48.61
CA TYR A 469 -33.45 -7.80 -49.91
C TYR A 469 -32.32 -8.39 -50.78
N GLY A 470 -31.81 -9.57 -50.44
CA GLY A 470 -30.79 -10.27 -51.23
C GLY A 470 -29.39 -9.68 -51.11
N ILE A 471 -29.12 -8.85 -50.10
CA ILE A 471 -27.77 -8.39 -49.79
C ILE A 471 -27.09 -9.43 -48.90
N GLU A 472 -26.12 -10.13 -49.47
CA GLU A 472 -25.31 -11.11 -48.74
C GLU A 472 -24.17 -10.43 -47.98
N LEU A 473 -23.95 -10.86 -46.74
CA LEU A 473 -22.82 -10.41 -45.94
C LEU A 473 -21.59 -11.19 -46.39
N SER A 474 -20.52 -10.48 -46.72
CA SER A 474 -19.21 -11.06 -46.98
C SER A 474 -18.21 -10.50 -45.97
N PRO A 475 -18.10 -11.07 -44.76
CA PRO A 475 -17.20 -10.57 -43.73
C PRO A 475 -15.75 -10.47 -44.25
N MET A 476 -15.11 -9.33 -44.02
CA MET A 476 -13.70 -9.12 -44.34
C MET A 476 -12.84 -10.19 -43.65
N SER A 477 -11.75 -10.60 -44.31
CA SER A 477 -10.79 -11.49 -43.67
C SER A 477 -10.11 -10.79 -42.49
N PRO A 478 -9.68 -11.52 -41.45
CA PRO A 478 -8.93 -10.93 -40.34
C PRO A 478 -7.68 -10.15 -40.79
N ASP A 479 -7.02 -10.58 -41.87
CA ASP A 479 -5.84 -9.91 -42.42
C ASP A 479 -6.20 -8.58 -43.10
N ASP A 480 -7.33 -8.53 -43.82
CA ASP A 480 -7.79 -7.28 -44.45
C ASP A 480 -8.24 -6.27 -43.40
N ILE A 481 -8.94 -6.72 -42.34
CA ILE A 481 -9.33 -5.85 -41.22
C ILE A 481 -8.09 -5.28 -40.54
N PHE A 482 -7.09 -6.13 -40.26
CA PHE A 482 -5.84 -5.69 -39.67
C PHE A 482 -5.15 -4.65 -40.56
N LYS A 483 -5.09 -4.88 -41.87
CA LYS A 483 -4.52 -3.93 -42.82
C LYS A 483 -5.23 -2.58 -42.75
N THR A 484 -6.57 -2.54 -42.80
CA THR A 484 -7.34 -1.30 -42.68
C THR A 484 -7.10 -0.60 -41.34
N LEU A 485 -7.12 -1.35 -40.23
CA LEU A 485 -6.89 -0.78 -38.90
C LEU A 485 -5.47 -0.23 -38.74
N ASN A 486 -4.49 -0.86 -39.38
CA ASN A 486 -3.11 -0.40 -39.37
C ASN A 486 -2.93 0.86 -40.23
N GLU A 487 -3.49 0.87 -41.45
CA GLU A 487 -3.43 2.02 -42.37
C GLU A 487 -4.17 3.26 -41.83
N SER A 488 -5.26 3.05 -41.09
CA SER A 488 -5.99 4.12 -40.38
C SER A 488 -5.29 4.62 -39.11
N GLY A 489 -4.21 3.99 -38.66
CA GLY A 489 -3.48 4.35 -37.44
C GLY A 489 -4.15 3.91 -36.13
N GLN A 490 -5.28 3.19 -36.19
CA GLN A 490 -6.02 2.73 -35.00
C GLN A 490 -5.19 1.78 -34.14
N ILE A 491 -4.45 0.87 -34.77
CA ILE A 491 -3.61 -0.10 -34.04
C ILE A 491 -2.49 0.59 -33.25
N ALA A 492 -1.88 1.63 -33.84
CA ALA A 492 -0.85 2.41 -33.16
C ALA A 492 -1.43 3.14 -31.94
N SER A 493 -2.61 3.75 -32.10
CA SER A 493 -3.36 4.41 -31.02
C SER A 493 -3.69 3.44 -29.88
N TRP A 494 -4.27 2.28 -30.20
CA TRP A 494 -4.59 1.25 -29.20
C TRP A 494 -3.34 0.70 -28.52
N SER A 495 -2.22 0.55 -29.25
CA SER A 495 -0.97 0.09 -28.67
C SER A 495 -0.44 1.04 -27.60
N ASP A 496 -0.53 2.36 -27.82
CA ASP A 496 -0.12 3.37 -26.84
C ASP A 496 -1.04 3.37 -25.60
N LEU A 497 -2.35 3.25 -25.82
CA LEU A 497 -3.34 3.17 -24.74
C LEU A 497 -3.15 1.90 -23.89
N LEU A 498 -3.01 0.74 -24.54
CA LEU A 498 -2.80 -0.53 -23.88
C LEU A 498 -1.44 -0.61 -23.18
N LYS A 499 -0.39 0.01 -23.73
CA LYS A 499 0.92 0.17 -23.04
C LYS A 499 0.75 0.88 -21.71
N THR A 500 0.04 2.01 -21.72
CA THR A 500 -0.19 2.83 -20.52
C THR A 500 -1.04 2.10 -19.48
N ALA A 501 -2.09 1.40 -19.94
CA ALA A 501 -2.94 0.59 -19.09
C ALA A 501 -2.17 -0.58 -18.46
N LEU A 502 -1.35 -1.30 -19.25
CA LEU A 502 -0.49 -2.38 -18.77
C LEU A 502 0.47 -1.89 -17.68
N GLN A 503 1.17 -0.77 -17.90
CA GLN A 503 2.06 -0.18 -16.90
C GLN A 503 1.33 0.15 -15.60
N SER A 504 0.13 0.77 -15.69
CA SER A 504 -0.68 1.09 -14.51
C SER A 504 -1.11 -0.16 -13.73
N ILE A 505 -1.55 -1.20 -14.46
CA ILE A 505 -1.95 -2.49 -13.88
C ILE A 505 -0.78 -3.14 -13.13
N ARG A 506 0.42 -3.09 -13.70
CA ARG A 506 1.65 -3.64 -13.11
C ARG A 506 2.05 -2.91 -11.83
N ILE A 507 2.14 -1.57 -11.89
CA ILE A 507 2.55 -0.72 -10.76
C ILE A 507 1.60 -0.87 -9.56
N GLU A 508 0.31 -0.93 -9.82
CA GLU A 508 -0.74 -0.98 -8.80
C GLU A 508 -1.20 -2.41 -8.44
N GLN A 509 -0.64 -3.43 -9.11
CA GLN A 509 -0.97 -4.85 -8.93
C GLN A 509 -2.48 -5.13 -9.03
N LEU A 510 -3.12 -4.58 -10.06
CA LEU A 510 -4.58 -4.71 -10.23
C LEU A 510 -4.96 -6.10 -10.74
N ASP A 511 -5.94 -6.72 -10.08
CA ASP A 511 -6.65 -7.88 -10.60
C ASP A 511 -7.84 -7.46 -11.49
N GLN A 512 -8.47 -8.44 -12.16
CA GLN A 512 -9.59 -8.18 -13.05
C GLN A 512 -10.78 -7.50 -12.34
N SER A 513 -11.00 -7.80 -11.06
CA SER A 513 -12.08 -7.20 -10.25
C SER A 513 -11.82 -5.71 -10.00
N ALA A 514 -10.60 -5.37 -9.57
CA ALA A 514 -10.15 -4.01 -9.34
C ALA A 514 -10.17 -3.18 -10.64
N ILE A 515 -9.74 -3.76 -11.77
CA ILE A 515 -9.83 -3.13 -13.09
C ILE A 515 -11.30 -2.85 -13.43
N THR A 516 -12.18 -3.85 -13.30
CA THR A 516 -13.62 -3.70 -13.57
C THR A 516 -14.24 -2.58 -12.72
N GLN A 517 -13.90 -2.51 -11.43
CA GLN A 517 -14.39 -1.47 -10.52
C GLN A 517 -13.96 -0.07 -10.96
N ARG A 518 -12.70 0.10 -11.39
CA ARG A 518 -12.19 1.40 -11.88
C ARG A 518 -12.89 1.83 -13.16
N LEU A 519 -13.03 0.92 -14.12
CA LEU A 519 -13.72 1.19 -15.38
C LEU A 519 -15.20 1.54 -15.15
N THR A 520 -15.88 0.81 -14.24
CA THR A 520 -17.26 1.10 -13.86
C THR A 520 -17.38 2.49 -13.22
N LYS A 521 -16.48 2.83 -12.29
CA LYS A 521 -16.45 4.16 -11.65
C LYS A 521 -16.18 5.28 -12.66
N ALA A 522 -15.34 5.02 -13.65
CA ALA A 522 -15.04 5.93 -14.75
C ALA A 522 -16.14 5.98 -15.82
N LYS A 523 -17.21 5.18 -15.68
CA LYS A 523 -18.32 5.05 -16.65
C LYS A 523 -17.85 4.65 -18.05
N ILE A 524 -16.80 3.84 -18.11
CA ILE A 524 -16.36 3.22 -19.36
C ILE A 524 -17.37 2.16 -19.75
N SER A 525 -17.78 2.16 -21.02
CA SER A 525 -18.68 1.16 -21.56
C SER A 525 -18.04 -0.23 -21.59
N MET A 526 -18.86 -1.27 -21.46
CA MET A 526 -18.43 -2.67 -21.44
C MET A 526 -17.27 -2.91 -20.45
N PRO A 527 -17.40 -2.47 -19.18
CA PRO A 527 -16.27 -2.46 -18.24
C PRO A 527 -15.74 -3.86 -17.94
N LYS A 528 -16.57 -4.90 -18.07
CA LYS A 528 -16.15 -6.30 -17.84
C LYS A 528 -15.33 -6.83 -19.01
N GLU A 529 -15.73 -6.51 -20.24
CA GLU A 529 -15.09 -6.91 -21.48
C GLU A 529 -13.74 -6.20 -21.63
N VAL A 530 -13.69 -4.90 -21.34
CA VAL A 530 -12.45 -4.13 -21.30
C VAL A 530 -11.54 -4.63 -20.17
N ALA A 531 -12.06 -4.93 -18.98
CA ALA A 531 -11.25 -5.52 -17.91
C ALA A 531 -10.67 -6.89 -18.31
N ARG A 532 -11.44 -7.71 -19.03
CA ARG A 532 -10.97 -8.99 -19.55
C ARG A 532 -9.85 -8.80 -20.58
N LEU A 533 -10.02 -7.90 -21.54
CA LEU A 533 -8.98 -7.53 -22.51
C LEU A 533 -7.66 -7.13 -21.81
N LEU A 534 -7.75 -6.25 -20.81
CA LEU A 534 -6.59 -5.77 -20.06
C LEU A 534 -5.93 -6.88 -19.22
N THR A 535 -6.73 -7.79 -18.68
CA THR A 535 -6.24 -8.97 -17.94
C THR A 535 -5.53 -9.94 -18.87
N ASP A 536 -6.13 -10.25 -20.02
CA ASP A 536 -5.54 -11.13 -21.04
C ASP A 536 -4.19 -10.56 -21.55
N LEU A 537 -4.10 -9.24 -21.76
CA LEU A 537 -2.85 -8.56 -22.12
C LEU A 537 -1.80 -8.69 -21.02
N HIS A 538 -2.19 -8.44 -19.77
CA HIS A 538 -1.28 -8.54 -18.62
C HIS A 538 -0.76 -9.97 -18.43
N ASP A 539 -1.62 -10.97 -18.56
CA ASP A 539 -1.24 -12.38 -18.47
C ASP A 539 -0.32 -12.80 -19.62
N ALA A 540 -0.60 -12.36 -20.85
CA ALA A 540 0.28 -12.59 -21.99
C ALA A 540 1.66 -11.95 -21.79
N TYR A 541 1.72 -10.73 -21.26
CA TYR A 541 2.96 -10.03 -20.96
C TYR A 541 3.79 -10.75 -19.90
N LYS A 542 3.19 -11.17 -18.77
CA LYS A 542 3.86 -12.00 -17.76
C LYS A 542 4.35 -13.33 -18.33
N GLY A 543 3.55 -13.96 -19.20
CA GLY A 543 3.92 -15.17 -19.91
C GLY A 543 5.16 -14.95 -20.78
N GLU A 544 5.24 -13.82 -21.46
CA GLU A 544 6.39 -13.46 -22.30
C GLU A 544 7.67 -13.22 -21.48
N LEU A 545 7.58 -12.49 -20.36
CA LEU A 545 8.69 -12.33 -19.42
C LEU A 545 9.21 -13.68 -18.92
N THR A 546 8.29 -14.59 -18.59
CA THR A 546 8.61 -15.95 -18.12
C THR A 546 9.32 -16.77 -19.20
N LYS A 547 8.82 -16.76 -20.44
CA LYS A 547 9.45 -17.46 -21.59
C LYS A 547 10.88 -16.99 -21.83
N GLN A 548 11.12 -15.69 -21.70
CA GLN A 548 12.44 -15.10 -21.88
C GLN A 548 13.35 -15.26 -20.64
N ASN A 549 12.82 -15.77 -19.52
CA ASN A 549 13.49 -15.79 -18.21
C ASN A 549 14.01 -14.41 -17.79
N THR A 550 13.23 -13.37 -18.09
CA THR A 550 13.53 -11.97 -17.77
C THR A 550 12.53 -11.41 -16.77
N ILE A 551 12.82 -10.21 -16.26
CA ILE A 551 11.97 -9.45 -15.35
C ILE A 551 11.84 -8.00 -15.85
N ASP A 552 10.76 -7.33 -15.46
CA ASP A 552 10.70 -5.87 -15.50
C ASP A 552 11.04 -5.25 -14.13
N PHE A 553 10.96 -3.92 -14.03
CA PHE A 553 11.25 -3.21 -12.79
C PHE A 553 10.28 -3.53 -11.65
N ASP A 554 9.00 -3.78 -11.95
CA ASP A 554 8.01 -4.14 -10.94
C ASP A 554 8.24 -5.57 -10.43
N ASP A 555 8.48 -6.53 -11.33
CA ASP A 555 8.87 -7.90 -10.99
C ASP A 555 10.12 -7.92 -10.11
N MET A 556 11.09 -7.03 -10.37
CA MET A 556 12.28 -6.92 -9.54
C MET A 556 11.93 -6.61 -8.09
N ILE A 557 11.01 -5.68 -7.84
CA ILE A 557 10.59 -5.32 -6.48
C ILE A 557 9.75 -6.43 -5.86
N LEU A 558 8.84 -7.04 -6.62
CA LEU A 558 8.00 -8.14 -6.13
C LEU A 558 8.83 -9.36 -5.71
N ARG A 559 9.74 -9.82 -6.58
CA ARG A 559 10.63 -10.95 -6.27
C ARG A 559 11.60 -10.60 -5.14
N ALA A 560 12.08 -9.35 -5.06
CA ALA A 560 12.91 -8.92 -3.93
C ALA A 560 12.11 -8.94 -2.62
N THR A 561 10.83 -8.61 -2.66
CA THR A 561 9.93 -8.71 -1.51
C THR A 561 9.78 -10.17 -1.07
N GLU A 562 9.61 -11.10 -2.00
CA GLU A 562 9.56 -12.55 -1.71
C GLU A 562 10.85 -13.04 -1.04
N VAL A 563 12.01 -12.60 -1.53
CA VAL A 563 13.32 -12.88 -0.91
C VAL A 563 13.37 -12.36 0.53
N VAL A 564 12.90 -11.14 0.79
CA VAL A 564 12.88 -10.56 2.15
C VAL A 564 11.95 -11.34 3.07
N LEU A 565 10.79 -11.78 2.58
CA LEU A 565 9.82 -12.55 3.37
C LEU A 565 10.34 -13.95 3.74
N ASN A 566 11.29 -14.50 2.98
CA ASN A 566 11.93 -15.79 3.29
C ASN A 566 12.60 -15.77 4.69
N ALA A 567 12.45 -16.86 5.45
CA ALA A 567 13.01 -17.00 6.79
C ALA A 567 14.54 -16.89 6.87
N SER A 568 15.25 -17.17 5.78
CA SER A 568 16.71 -17.07 5.72
C SER A 568 17.22 -15.64 5.64
N PHE A 569 16.40 -14.69 5.17
CA PHE A 569 16.81 -13.29 5.08
C PHE A 569 16.82 -12.62 6.45
N LYS A 570 17.96 -12.02 6.79
CA LYS A 570 18.15 -11.24 8.02
C LYS A 570 18.60 -9.83 7.64
N PRO A 571 17.78 -8.80 7.84
CA PRO A 571 18.19 -7.44 7.57
C PRO A 571 19.28 -7.01 8.57
N GLU A 572 20.31 -6.35 8.06
CA GLU A 572 21.35 -5.72 8.89
C GLU A 572 20.95 -4.30 9.33
N TRP A 573 19.90 -3.75 8.72
CA TRP A 573 19.46 -2.37 8.95
C TRP A 573 18.56 -2.23 10.17
N LYS A 574 18.91 -1.29 11.06
CA LYS A 574 18.07 -0.82 12.18
C LYS A 574 17.28 0.43 11.82
N TYR A 575 17.76 1.19 10.83
CA TYR A 575 17.16 2.43 10.37
C TYR A 575 16.95 2.38 8.86
N ILE A 576 15.72 2.65 8.44
CA ILE A 576 15.34 2.81 7.03
C ILE A 576 14.79 4.22 6.85
N LEU A 577 15.50 5.03 6.07
CA LEU A 577 15.09 6.38 5.69
C LEU A 577 14.64 6.36 4.24
N VAL A 578 13.49 6.99 3.95
CA VAL A 578 12.93 7.05 2.60
C VAL A 578 12.82 8.51 2.20
N ASP A 579 13.48 8.87 1.12
CA ASP A 579 13.33 10.19 0.49
C ASP A 579 12.16 10.17 -0.51
N GLU A 580 11.49 11.31 -0.65
CA GLU A 580 10.28 11.47 -1.48
C GLU A 580 9.22 10.38 -1.25
N PHE A 581 8.91 10.11 0.03
CA PHE A 581 7.95 9.08 0.45
C PHE A 581 6.55 9.26 -0.18
N GLN A 582 6.15 10.47 -0.55
CA GLN A 582 4.87 10.71 -1.21
C GLN A 582 4.77 10.14 -2.63
N ASP A 583 5.90 9.83 -3.27
CA ASP A 583 5.98 9.35 -4.66
C ASP A 583 6.21 7.82 -4.76
N ILE A 584 5.96 7.07 -3.67
CA ILE A 584 6.13 5.61 -3.66
C ILE A 584 4.89 4.89 -4.22
N SER A 585 5.14 3.83 -5.01
CA SER A 585 4.11 2.89 -5.46
C SER A 585 3.72 1.89 -4.36
N GLU A 586 2.59 1.20 -4.52
CA GLU A 586 2.16 0.16 -3.58
C GLU A 586 3.16 -1.02 -3.54
N SER A 587 3.78 -1.37 -4.67
CA SER A 587 4.84 -2.39 -4.73
C SER A 587 6.03 -2.01 -3.84
N ARG A 588 6.48 -0.76 -3.89
CA ARG A 588 7.58 -0.25 -3.05
C ARG A 588 7.18 -0.14 -1.58
N MET A 589 5.94 0.25 -1.28
CA MET A 589 5.43 0.27 0.09
C MET A 589 5.37 -1.14 0.69
N THR A 590 4.86 -2.11 -0.07
CA THR A 590 4.84 -3.53 0.35
C THR A 590 6.26 -4.02 0.63
N PHE A 591 7.22 -3.69 -0.23
CA PHE A 591 8.63 -4.02 -0.03
C PHE A 591 9.21 -3.40 1.26
N ILE A 592 8.94 -2.12 1.54
CA ILE A 592 9.36 -1.47 2.80
C ILE A 592 8.72 -2.16 4.02
N ARG A 593 7.43 -2.49 3.96
CA ARG A 593 6.75 -3.18 5.08
C ARG A 593 7.41 -4.53 5.35
N ALA A 594 7.69 -5.31 4.31
CA ALA A 594 8.38 -6.60 4.45
C ALA A 594 9.76 -6.46 5.11
N LEU A 595 10.52 -5.40 4.77
CA LEU A 595 11.79 -5.11 5.43
C LEU A 595 11.60 -4.77 6.91
N ILE A 596 10.65 -3.89 7.24
CA ILE A 596 10.36 -3.47 8.62
C ILE A 596 9.92 -4.66 9.48
N ASP A 597 9.04 -5.53 8.95
CA ASP A 597 8.50 -6.68 9.68
C ASP A 597 9.55 -7.77 9.95
N LYS A 598 10.71 -7.72 9.26
CA LYS A 598 11.87 -8.60 9.52
C LYS A 598 12.86 -8.02 10.54
N VAL A 599 12.81 -6.70 10.76
CA VAL A 599 13.67 -6.00 11.73
C VAL A 599 13.09 -6.06 13.15
N ASN A 600 11.76 -6.14 13.27
CA ASN A 600 11.02 -6.29 14.52
C ASN A 600 10.84 -7.77 14.89
#